data_AF-X1GTC2-F1
#
_entry.id   AF-X1GTC2-F1
#
_cell.length_a   1.000
_cell.length_b   1.000
_cell.length_c   1.000
_cell.angle_alpha   90.00
_cell.angle_beta   90.00
_cell.angle_gamma   90.00
#
_symmetry.space_group_name_H-M   'P 1'
#
loop_
_entity.id
_entity.type
_entity.pdbx_description
1 polymer ?
#
loop_
_entity_poly.entity_id
_entity_poly.type
_entity_poly.pdbx_seq_one_letter_code
_entity_poly.pdbx_strand_id
1 'polypeptide(L)'
;IKIQNFRSIYNETLYCKDLTVLVGANGSGKSSFLQALDIFYNSNARVSDQDFYNRDTSTSIIITVTFDNLTENEKKLFSKYIDNKAFTVEKVVSWSNGKITQKYHGTTFINTKFNEFREASRAELRKQYNKLRENEYKELPEYTNKTEAENHLQEWENSHPQQCTRQQVETQFFGFKEVGKANLERYTRFILVPAVRDASDDASETKGSPLSEMMDLVVRSILIQKQEFVDFQEDIQKKYKQVMDPEKIDELRFLEKELSDILAIYIPDTSVKLSWILRGTFNIPPPLANVQLIEDEYLSSVERTGHGLQR
;
A
#
# COMPACT_ATOMS: atom_id res chain seq x y z
N ILE A 1 -14.90 -10.17 -7.45
CA ILE A 1 -15.16 -8.97 -6.61
C ILE A 1 -16.56 -9.10 -6.03
N LYS A 2 -16.72 -9.04 -4.71
CA LYS A 2 -18.01 -9.06 -4.05
C LYS A 2 -18.21 -7.76 -3.27
N ILE A 3 -19.38 -7.17 -3.36
CA ILE A 3 -19.72 -5.91 -2.70
C ILE A 3 -21.01 -6.10 -1.92
N GLN A 4 -21.03 -5.62 -0.68
CA GLN A 4 -22.21 -5.61 0.17
C GLN A 4 -22.43 -4.22 0.78
N ASN A 5 -23.71 -3.83 0.88
CA ASN A 5 -24.20 -2.60 1.50
C ASN A 5 -23.59 -1.29 0.95
N PHE A 6 -23.23 -1.23 -0.34
CA PHE A 6 -22.60 -0.06 -0.95
C PHE A 6 -23.49 0.58 -2.03
N ARG A 7 -23.91 1.82 -1.81
CA ARG A 7 -24.74 2.63 -2.73
C ARG A 7 -25.98 1.85 -3.18
N SER A 8 -26.08 1.52 -4.47
CA SER A 8 -27.20 0.74 -5.01
C SER A 8 -27.01 -0.78 -4.91
N ILE A 9 -25.86 -1.25 -4.43
CA ILE A 9 -25.51 -2.67 -4.33
C ILE A 9 -25.77 -3.15 -2.91
N TYR A 10 -26.79 -3.99 -2.73
CA TYR A 10 -27.05 -4.65 -1.45
C TYR A 10 -26.09 -5.82 -1.20
N ASN A 11 -25.99 -6.75 -2.15
CA ASN A 11 -25.06 -7.88 -2.11
C ASN A 11 -24.91 -8.48 -3.51
N GLU A 12 -23.81 -8.20 -4.20
CA GLU A 12 -23.56 -8.71 -5.55
C GLU A 12 -22.11 -9.12 -5.78
N THR A 13 -21.91 -10.04 -6.72
CA THR A 13 -20.57 -10.52 -7.11
C THR A 13 -20.32 -10.29 -8.59
N LEU A 14 -19.25 -9.57 -8.89
CA LEU A 14 -18.71 -9.39 -10.24
C LEU A 14 -17.50 -10.30 -10.45
N TYR A 15 -17.58 -11.15 -11.47
CA TYR A 15 -16.47 -11.97 -11.95
C TYR A 15 -15.75 -11.22 -13.06
N CYS A 16 -14.45 -11.01 -12.90
CA CYS A 16 -13.62 -10.30 -13.88
C CYS A 16 -12.77 -11.29 -14.67
N LYS A 17 -12.53 -10.93 -15.93
CA LYS A 17 -11.48 -11.47 -16.81
C LYS A 17 -10.60 -10.31 -17.29
N ASP A 18 -9.57 -10.62 -18.08
CA ASP A 18 -8.65 -9.64 -18.69
C ASP A 18 -9.38 -8.46 -19.35
N LEU A 19 -10.51 -8.75 -20.01
CA LEU A 19 -11.47 -7.74 -20.48
C LEU A 19 -12.85 -8.04 -19.90
N THR A 20 -13.40 -7.09 -19.14
CA THR A 20 -14.72 -7.19 -18.54
C THR A 20 -15.56 -5.98 -18.95
N VAL A 21 -16.66 -6.22 -19.67
CA VAL A 21 -17.56 -5.15 -20.14
C VAL A 21 -18.84 -5.19 -19.31
N LEU A 22 -19.15 -4.09 -18.61
CA LEU A 22 -20.36 -3.96 -17.80
C LEU A 22 -21.46 -3.26 -18.62
N VAL A 23 -22.52 -3.98 -18.97
CA VAL A 23 -23.68 -3.45 -19.71
C VAL A 23 -24.93 -3.50 -18.84
N GLY A 24 -25.75 -2.45 -18.89
CA GLY A 24 -27.00 -2.38 -18.13
C GLY A 24 -27.57 -0.97 -18.07
N ALA A 25 -28.81 -0.84 -17.60
CA ALA A 25 -29.49 0.45 -17.48
C ALA A 25 -28.75 1.44 -16.54
N ASN A 26 -28.99 2.73 -16.72
CA ASN A 26 -28.44 3.75 -15.82
C ASN A 26 -28.94 3.51 -14.38
N GLY A 27 -28.05 3.68 -13.40
CA GLY A 27 -28.36 3.40 -11.99
C GLY A 27 -28.29 1.93 -11.57
N SER A 28 -27.97 1.00 -12.46
CA SER A 28 -27.89 -0.44 -12.14
C SER A 28 -26.64 -0.86 -11.33
N GLY A 29 -25.89 0.09 -10.75
CA GLY A 29 -24.69 -0.20 -9.93
C GLY A 29 -23.37 -0.44 -10.67
N LYS A 30 -23.32 -0.30 -12.00
CA LYS A 30 -22.06 -0.50 -12.78
C LYS A 30 -20.91 0.38 -12.28
N SER A 31 -21.14 1.69 -12.19
CA SER A 31 -20.15 2.64 -11.66
C SER A 31 -19.88 2.41 -10.17
N SER A 32 -20.84 1.87 -9.43
CA SER A 32 -20.67 1.52 -8.02
C SER A 32 -19.64 0.40 -7.83
N PHE A 33 -19.55 -0.58 -8.75
CA PHE A 33 -18.46 -1.56 -8.70
C PHE A 33 -17.08 -0.92 -8.86
N LEU A 34 -16.92 0.00 -9.81
CA LEU A 34 -15.66 0.70 -10.05
C LEU A 34 -15.28 1.61 -8.86
N GLN A 35 -16.25 2.29 -8.27
CA GLN A 35 -16.04 3.15 -7.11
C GLN A 35 -15.74 2.35 -5.85
N ALA A 36 -16.33 1.16 -5.68
CA ALA A 36 -15.97 0.28 -4.59
C ALA A 36 -14.52 -0.22 -4.70
N LEU A 37 -14.04 -0.51 -5.92
CA LEU A 37 -12.63 -0.83 -6.14
C LEU A 37 -11.73 0.37 -5.81
N ASP A 38 -12.07 1.58 -6.21
CA ASP A 38 -11.33 2.79 -5.84
C ASP A 38 -11.23 2.95 -4.30
N ILE A 39 -12.36 2.75 -3.59
CA ILE A 39 -12.39 2.73 -2.13
C ILE A 39 -11.52 1.59 -1.59
N PHE A 40 -11.54 0.39 -2.20
CA PHE A 40 -10.75 -0.74 -1.75
C PHE A 40 -9.25 -0.48 -1.82
N TYR A 41 -8.74 0.11 -2.91
CA TYR A 41 -7.31 0.40 -3.08
C TYR A 41 -6.84 1.64 -2.31
N ASN A 42 -7.74 2.53 -1.91
CA ASN A 42 -7.41 3.71 -1.11
C ASN A 42 -7.60 3.45 0.40
N SER A 43 -6.51 3.24 1.14
CA SER A 43 -6.55 2.98 2.60
C SER A 43 -7.30 4.04 3.42
N ASN A 44 -7.30 5.29 2.97
CA ASN A 44 -8.00 6.41 3.60
C ASN A 44 -9.06 7.00 2.66
N ALA A 45 -9.85 6.13 2.02
CA ALA A 45 -10.90 6.55 1.10
C ALA A 45 -11.89 7.51 1.78
N ARG A 46 -12.31 8.54 1.05
CA ARG A 46 -13.41 9.39 1.50
C ARG A 46 -14.72 8.66 1.26
N VAL A 47 -15.38 8.29 2.35
CA VAL A 47 -16.70 7.66 2.35
C VAL A 47 -17.64 8.59 3.12
N SER A 48 -18.92 8.57 2.80
CA SER A 48 -19.96 9.33 3.49
C SER A 48 -21.12 8.41 3.88
N ASP A 49 -22.07 8.90 4.67
CA ASP A 49 -23.32 8.20 4.98
C ASP A 49 -24.13 7.87 3.72
N GLN A 50 -23.99 8.67 2.67
CA GLN A 50 -24.66 8.46 1.37
C GLN A 50 -24.10 7.26 0.59
N ASP A 51 -22.93 6.77 0.94
CA ASP A 51 -22.32 5.60 0.31
C ASP A 51 -22.86 4.28 0.87
N PHE A 52 -23.51 4.29 2.03
CA PHE A 52 -24.15 3.11 2.61
C PHE A 52 -25.45 2.81 1.87
N TYR A 53 -25.72 1.52 1.64
CA TYR A 53 -26.97 1.10 1.02
C TYR A 53 -28.17 1.60 1.84
N ASN A 54 -29.11 2.26 1.17
CA ASN A 54 -30.24 2.96 1.81
C ASN A 54 -29.85 3.97 2.91
N ARG A 55 -28.59 4.45 2.91
CA ARG A 55 -28.00 5.28 3.99
C ARG A 55 -28.05 4.62 5.37
N ASP A 56 -28.16 3.28 5.41
CA ASP A 56 -28.18 2.53 6.65
C ASP A 56 -26.75 2.33 7.18
N THR A 57 -26.31 3.28 8.01
CA THR A 57 -24.99 3.27 8.65
C THR A 57 -24.89 2.25 9.79
N SER A 58 -25.96 1.53 10.14
CA SER A 58 -25.91 0.44 11.12
C SER A 58 -25.26 -0.83 10.54
N THR A 59 -25.25 -0.95 9.22
CA THR A 59 -24.60 -2.04 8.49
C THR A 59 -23.30 -1.56 7.87
N SER A 60 -22.24 -2.35 7.96
CA SER A 60 -20.95 -2.01 7.34
C SER A 60 -20.99 -2.25 5.82
N ILE A 61 -20.29 -1.40 5.07
CA ILE A 61 -19.94 -1.67 3.67
C ILE A 61 -18.83 -2.74 3.67
N ILE A 62 -19.00 -3.77 2.84
CA ILE A 62 -18.03 -4.86 2.72
C ILE A 62 -17.61 -4.97 1.26
N ILE A 63 -16.32 -4.84 1.00
CA ILE A 63 -15.74 -4.96 -0.35
C ILE A 63 -14.71 -6.08 -0.31
N THR A 64 -15.06 -7.22 -0.91
CA THR A 64 -14.20 -8.41 -0.97
C THR A 64 -13.59 -8.52 -2.37
N VAL A 65 -12.26 -8.56 -2.44
CA VAL A 65 -11.52 -8.81 -3.67
C VAL A 65 -10.77 -10.13 -3.53
N THR A 66 -11.01 -11.02 -4.48
CA THR A 66 -10.31 -12.30 -4.59
C THR A 66 -9.38 -12.23 -5.80
N PHE A 67 -8.11 -12.45 -5.56
CA PHE A 67 -7.04 -12.50 -6.55
C PHE A 67 -6.73 -13.97 -6.86
N ASP A 68 -6.59 -14.28 -8.14
CA ASP A 68 -6.14 -15.57 -8.65
C ASP A 68 -4.82 -15.40 -9.42
N ASN A 69 -4.31 -16.49 -10.02
CA ASN A 69 -3.11 -16.50 -10.87
C ASN A 69 -1.86 -15.87 -10.23
N LEU A 70 -1.69 -16.06 -8.92
CA LEU A 70 -0.59 -15.48 -8.15
C LEU A 70 0.77 -15.97 -8.64
N THR A 71 1.75 -15.07 -8.71
CA THR A 71 3.16 -15.39 -8.97
C THR A 71 3.79 -16.16 -7.81
N GLU A 72 4.94 -16.82 -8.04
CA GLU A 72 5.63 -17.55 -6.96
C GLU A 72 6.07 -16.65 -5.80
N ASN A 73 6.40 -15.38 -6.09
CA ASN A 73 6.74 -14.41 -5.06
C ASN A 73 5.51 -14.00 -4.24
N GLU A 74 4.37 -13.78 -4.89
CA GLU A 74 3.10 -13.50 -4.22
C GLU A 74 2.63 -14.68 -3.38
N LYS A 75 2.75 -15.92 -3.89
CA LYS A 75 2.42 -17.13 -3.13
C LYS A 75 3.23 -17.24 -1.85
N LYS A 76 4.52 -16.92 -1.91
CA LYS A 76 5.39 -16.93 -0.72
C LYS A 76 4.95 -15.85 0.28
N LEU A 77 4.73 -14.63 -0.21
CA LEU A 77 4.39 -13.48 0.64
C LEU A 77 3.01 -13.63 1.29
N PHE A 78 2.00 -14.04 0.52
CA PHE A 78 0.61 -14.15 0.96
C PHE A 78 0.22 -15.58 1.37
N SER A 79 1.19 -16.50 1.52
CA SER A 79 0.97 -17.92 1.85
C SER A 79 -0.04 -18.14 2.97
N LYS A 80 0.01 -17.31 4.02
CA LYS A 80 -0.91 -17.36 5.19
C LYS A 80 -2.38 -17.06 4.86
N TYR A 81 -2.63 -16.41 3.74
CA TYR A 81 -3.94 -15.92 3.31
C TYR A 81 -4.44 -16.57 2.02
N ILE A 82 -3.69 -17.53 1.47
CA ILE A 82 -4.06 -18.25 0.24
C ILE A 82 -4.90 -19.46 0.59
N ASP A 83 -6.03 -19.57 -0.10
CA ASP A 83 -6.99 -20.67 -0.01
C ASP A 83 -7.32 -21.14 -1.43
N ASN A 84 -7.17 -22.44 -1.70
CA ASN A 84 -7.43 -23.01 -3.03
C ASN A 84 -6.75 -22.24 -4.18
N LYS A 85 -5.50 -21.80 -3.97
CA LYS A 85 -4.69 -20.98 -4.90
C LYS A 85 -5.21 -19.56 -5.15
N ALA A 86 -6.21 -19.12 -4.39
CA ALA A 86 -6.74 -17.76 -4.44
C ALA A 86 -6.43 -17.01 -3.15
N PHE A 87 -6.17 -15.71 -3.26
CA PHE A 87 -5.94 -14.83 -2.12
C PHE A 87 -7.12 -13.87 -1.99
N THR A 88 -7.78 -13.85 -0.83
CA THR A 88 -8.98 -13.03 -0.61
C THR A 88 -8.76 -12.00 0.48
N VAL A 89 -8.99 -10.74 0.12
CA VAL A 89 -8.93 -9.58 1.02
C VAL A 89 -10.29 -8.92 1.08
N GLU A 90 -10.70 -8.59 2.28
CA GLU A 90 -11.94 -7.87 2.53
C GLU A 90 -11.63 -6.51 3.15
N LYS A 91 -12.25 -5.45 2.63
CA LYS A 91 -12.28 -4.14 3.26
C LYS A 91 -13.64 -3.92 3.89
N VAL A 92 -13.65 -3.69 5.20
CA VAL A 92 -14.84 -3.38 5.98
C VAL A 92 -14.81 -1.89 6.32
N VAL A 93 -15.85 -1.17 5.90
CA VAL A 93 -16.05 0.25 6.22
C VAL A 93 -17.26 0.38 7.14
N SER A 94 -17.01 0.81 8.36
CA SER A 94 -18.02 0.95 9.42
C SER A 94 -18.18 2.41 9.81
N TRP A 95 -19.39 2.77 10.22
CA TRP A 95 -19.73 4.11 10.68
C TRP A 95 -20.07 4.08 12.17
N SER A 96 -19.42 4.93 12.97
CA SER A 96 -19.77 5.12 14.38
C SER A 96 -19.61 6.58 14.77
N ASN A 97 -20.64 7.18 15.39
CA ASN A 97 -20.60 8.54 15.94
C ASN A 97 -20.06 9.61 14.95
N GLY A 98 -20.48 9.54 13.68
CA GLY A 98 -20.04 10.48 12.65
C GLY A 98 -18.60 10.28 12.16
N LYS A 99 -17.95 9.19 12.58
CA LYS A 99 -16.60 8.81 12.16
C LYS A 99 -16.62 7.49 11.41
N ILE A 100 -15.83 7.42 10.36
CA ILE A 100 -15.63 6.21 9.57
C ILE A 100 -14.42 5.47 10.08
N THR A 101 -14.56 4.15 10.19
CA THR A 101 -13.45 3.22 10.42
C THR A 101 -13.30 2.32 9.20
N GLN A 102 -12.08 2.19 8.69
CA GLN A 102 -11.76 1.33 7.55
C GLN A 102 -10.74 0.31 7.99
N LYS A 103 -11.09 -0.98 7.85
CA LYS A 103 -10.22 -2.09 8.22
C LYS A 103 -10.14 -3.06 7.08
N TYR A 104 -8.99 -3.70 6.95
CA TYR A 104 -8.83 -4.81 6.03
C TYR A 104 -8.74 -6.11 6.81
N HIS A 105 -9.28 -7.17 6.22
CA HIS A 105 -9.30 -8.51 6.77
C HIS A 105 -8.78 -9.47 5.70
N GLY A 106 -7.78 -10.27 6.06
CA GLY A 106 -7.33 -11.40 5.26
C GLY A 106 -8.13 -12.64 5.63
N THR A 107 -8.45 -13.46 4.64
CA THR A 107 -9.00 -14.80 4.91
C THR A 107 -7.83 -15.73 5.24
N THR A 108 -7.87 -16.39 6.39
CA THR A 108 -6.83 -17.35 6.80
C THR A 108 -7.46 -18.64 7.34
N PHE A 109 -6.76 -19.76 7.16
CA PHE A 109 -7.13 -21.05 7.75
C PHE A 109 -6.40 -21.17 9.06
N ILE A 110 -7.15 -21.01 10.14
CA ILE A 110 -6.60 -21.09 11.48
C ILE A 110 -7.35 -22.11 12.31
N ASN A 111 -6.63 -22.71 13.25
CA ASN A 111 -7.23 -23.50 14.30
C ASN A 111 -7.83 -22.54 15.34
N THR A 112 -9.14 -22.60 15.55
CA THR A 112 -9.85 -21.73 16.49
C THR A 112 -9.38 -21.93 17.93
N LYS A 113 -8.86 -23.11 18.26
CA LYS A 113 -8.28 -23.39 19.58
C LYS A 113 -7.05 -22.51 19.86
N PHE A 114 -6.40 -21.94 18.84
CA PHE A 114 -5.26 -21.02 19.01
C PHE A 114 -5.69 -19.57 19.28
N ASN A 115 -6.97 -19.23 19.17
CA ASN A 115 -7.45 -17.87 19.41
C ASN A 115 -7.21 -17.41 20.85
N GLU A 116 -7.33 -18.32 21.84
CA GLU A 116 -7.00 -18.02 23.24
C GLU A 116 -5.55 -17.52 23.40
N PHE A 117 -4.61 -18.03 22.60
CA PHE A 117 -3.22 -17.54 22.58
C PHE A 117 -3.11 -16.20 21.84
N ARG A 118 -3.79 -16.03 20.70
CA ARG A 118 -3.71 -14.81 19.88
C ARG A 118 -4.28 -13.57 20.57
N GLU A 119 -5.35 -13.76 21.34
CA GLU A 119 -6.05 -12.70 22.08
C GLU A 119 -5.43 -12.46 23.47
N ALA A 120 -4.54 -13.34 23.93
CA ALA A 120 -3.92 -13.23 25.24
C ALA A 120 -3.04 -11.97 25.38
N SER A 121 -3.03 -11.43 26.60
CA SER A 121 -2.09 -10.40 26.98
C SER A 121 -0.65 -10.92 26.97
N ARG A 122 0.35 -10.04 26.84
CA ARG A 122 1.78 -10.44 26.79
C ARG A 122 2.21 -11.30 28.00
N ALA A 123 1.62 -11.06 29.16
CA ALA A 123 1.92 -11.81 30.38
C ALA A 123 1.39 -13.25 30.34
N GLU A 124 0.35 -13.52 29.54
CA GLU A 124 -0.37 -14.80 29.52
C GLU A 124 0.00 -15.68 28.32
N LEU A 125 0.69 -15.15 27.31
CA LEU A 125 1.09 -15.89 26.10
C LEU A 125 1.76 -17.22 26.40
N ARG A 126 2.77 -17.21 27.29
CA ARG A 126 3.49 -18.44 27.67
C ARG A 126 2.58 -19.48 28.32
N LYS A 127 1.65 -19.04 29.16
CA LYS A 127 0.68 -19.92 29.84
C LYS A 127 -0.28 -20.53 28.83
N GLN A 128 -0.85 -19.73 27.94
CA GLN A 128 -1.80 -20.22 26.93
C GLN A 128 -1.12 -21.16 25.93
N TYR A 129 0.10 -20.86 25.51
CA TYR A 129 0.86 -21.74 24.62
C TYR A 129 1.18 -23.09 25.27
N ASN A 130 1.60 -23.10 26.54
CA ASN A 130 1.83 -24.35 27.27
C ASN A 130 0.54 -25.16 27.48
N LYS A 131 -0.60 -24.49 27.73
CA LYS A 131 -1.91 -25.13 27.79
C LYS A 131 -2.25 -25.83 26.46
N LEU A 132 -1.92 -25.24 25.31
CA LEU A 132 -2.09 -25.90 24.01
C LEU A 132 -1.24 -27.18 23.92
N ARG A 133 0.04 -27.09 24.33
CA ARG A 133 0.97 -28.22 24.33
C ARG A 133 0.55 -29.37 25.23
N GLU A 134 0.02 -29.07 26.42
CA GLU A 134 -0.43 -30.08 27.39
C GLU A 134 -1.66 -30.86 26.90
N ASN A 135 -2.48 -30.23 26.05
CA ASN A 135 -3.69 -30.82 25.48
C ASN A 135 -3.39 -31.59 24.18
N GLU A 136 -4.05 -31.21 23.07
CA GLU A 136 -4.02 -31.94 21.80
C GLU A 136 -2.76 -31.63 20.95
N TYR A 137 -1.95 -30.64 21.33
CA TYR A 137 -0.86 -30.11 20.50
C TYR A 137 0.54 -30.40 21.05
N LYS A 138 0.76 -31.64 21.51
CA LYS A 138 2.02 -32.08 22.16
C LYS A 138 3.26 -31.96 21.28
N GLU A 139 3.08 -31.93 19.96
CA GLU A 139 4.15 -31.81 18.98
C GLU A 139 4.70 -30.38 18.80
N LEU A 140 4.01 -29.37 19.35
CA LEU A 140 4.49 -28.00 19.31
C LEU A 140 5.80 -27.87 20.14
N PRO A 141 6.83 -27.17 19.63
CA PRO A 141 8.07 -26.91 20.37
C PRO A 141 7.84 -26.10 21.64
N GLU A 142 8.84 -26.05 22.54
CA GLU A 142 8.76 -25.24 23.76
C GLU A 142 8.58 -23.74 23.48
N TYR A 143 7.89 -23.04 24.37
CA TYR A 143 7.73 -21.59 24.25
C TYR A 143 9.06 -20.87 24.54
N THR A 144 9.54 -20.12 23.56
CA THR A 144 10.71 -19.25 23.66
C THR A 144 10.28 -17.78 23.73
N ASN A 145 9.68 -17.28 22.65
CA ASN A 145 9.19 -15.92 22.50
C ASN A 145 7.92 -15.90 21.64
N LYS A 146 7.23 -14.75 21.62
CA LYS A 146 5.97 -14.58 20.89
C LYS A 146 6.10 -14.92 19.40
N THR A 147 7.15 -14.43 18.75
CA THR A 147 7.34 -14.57 17.29
C THR A 147 7.56 -16.04 16.91
N GLU A 148 8.41 -16.75 17.64
CA GLU A 148 8.66 -18.17 17.41
C GLU A 148 7.41 -19.02 17.70
N ALA A 149 6.70 -18.72 18.79
CA ALA A 149 5.42 -19.37 19.08
C ALA A 149 4.39 -19.16 17.96
N GLU A 150 4.25 -17.94 17.44
CA GLU A 150 3.38 -17.65 16.28
C GLU A 150 3.81 -18.41 15.02
N ASN A 151 5.12 -18.55 14.77
CA ASN A 151 5.63 -19.33 13.66
C ASN A 151 5.33 -20.82 13.81
N HIS A 152 5.54 -21.41 14.99
CA HIS A 152 5.22 -22.81 15.24
C HIS A 152 3.73 -23.11 15.10
N LEU A 153 2.86 -22.23 15.61
CA LEU A 153 1.40 -22.37 15.44
C LEU A 153 1.02 -22.29 13.96
N GLN A 154 1.63 -21.38 13.20
CA GLN A 154 1.39 -21.26 11.77
C GLN A 154 1.86 -22.51 11.00
N GLU A 155 3.05 -23.03 11.32
CA GLU A 155 3.58 -24.26 10.71
C GLU A 155 2.69 -25.46 10.99
N TRP A 156 2.16 -25.55 12.21
CA TRP A 156 1.19 -26.57 12.59
C TRP A 156 -0.13 -26.45 11.80
N GLU A 157 -0.67 -25.24 11.64
CA GLU A 157 -1.89 -24.99 10.86
C GLU A 157 -1.69 -25.36 9.38
N ASN A 158 -0.50 -25.06 8.83
CA ASN A 158 -0.15 -25.40 7.45
C ASN A 158 -0.05 -26.92 7.23
N SER A 159 0.39 -27.69 8.23
CA SER A 159 0.48 -29.15 8.14
C SER A 159 -0.83 -29.87 8.47
N HIS A 160 -1.79 -29.19 9.11
CA HIS A 160 -3.09 -29.74 9.53
C HIS A 160 -4.31 -28.95 9.02
N PRO A 161 -4.47 -28.76 7.70
CA PRO A 161 -5.54 -27.94 7.14
C PRO A 161 -6.96 -28.46 7.48
N GLN A 162 -7.13 -29.77 7.70
CA GLN A 162 -8.42 -30.37 8.06
C GLN A 162 -8.93 -29.96 9.46
N GLN A 163 -8.04 -29.50 10.33
CA GLN A 163 -8.37 -29.05 11.68
C GLN A 163 -8.45 -27.51 11.77
N CYS A 164 -8.30 -26.83 10.64
CA CYS A 164 -8.39 -25.39 10.54
C CYS A 164 -9.76 -24.99 9.99
N THR A 165 -10.25 -23.84 10.43
CA THR A 165 -11.48 -23.24 9.91
C THR A 165 -11.16 -21.88 9.31
N ARG A 166 -11.96 -21.50 8.32
CA ARG A 166 -11.83 -20.22 7.63
C ARG A 166 -12.23 -19.09 8.59
N GLN A 167 -11.30 -18.18 8.88
CA GLN A 167 -11.58 -16.97 9.66
C GLN A 167 -11.06 -15.71 8.96
N GLN A 168 -11.72 -14.59 9.24
CA GLN A 168 -11.29 -13.27 8.81
C GLN A 168 -10.46 -12.64 9.92
N VAL A 169 -9.19 -12.36 9.64
CA VAL A 169 -8.27 -11.73 10.59
C VAL A 169 -7.93 -10.33 10.12
N GLU A 170 -8.10 -9.35 11.00
CA GLU A 170 -7.72 -7.96 10.72
C GLU A 170 -6.23 -7.91 10.35
N THR A 171 -5.93 -7.42 9.15
CA THR A 171 -4.58 -7.40 8.57
C THR A 171 -4.43 -6.11 7.77
N GLN A 172 -3.31 -5.41 7.93
CA GLN A 172 -3.03 -4.19 7.17
C GLN A 172 -2.35 -4.54 5.82
N PHE A 173 -3.06 -4.42 4.70
CA PHE A 173 -2.50 -4.70 3.36
C PHE A 173 -1.93 -3.47 2.63
N PHE A 174 -2.15 -2.26 3.16
CA PHE A 174 -1.85 -0.98 2.51
C PHE A 174 -1.13 -0.01 3.46
N GLY A 175 -0.22 0.84 2.96
CA GLY A 175 0.47 1.91 3.72
C GLY A 175 1.88 1.63 4.29
N PHE A 176 2.53 2.70 4.78
CA PHE A 176 3.97 2.76 5.14
C PHE A 176 4.41 1.92 6.36
N LYS A 177 3.49 1.46 7.20
CA LYS A 177 3.84 0.80 8.48
C LYS A 177 4.33 -0.65 8.32
N GLU A 178 4.18 -1.26 7.16
CA GLU A 178 4.71 -2.59 6.89
C GLU A 178 5.75 -2.57 5.77
N VAL A 179 6.99 -2.26 6.14
CA VAL A 179 8.15 -2.74 5.39
C VAL A 179 8.19 -4.28 5.57
N GLY A 180 7.45 -5.02 4.72
CA GLY A 180 7.82 -6.40 4.38
C GLY A 180 6.92 -7.58 4.74
N LYS A 181 5.66 -7.45 5.18
CA LYS A 181 4.85 -8.65 5.51
C LYS A 181 3.62 -8.92 4.61
N ALA A 182 2.82 -7.94 4.22
CA ALA A 182 1.69 -8.20 3.30
C ALA A 182 1.29 -7.00 2.42
N ASN A 183 2.26 -6.24 1.88
CA ASN A 183 1.94 -5.04 1.08
C ASN A 183 1.40 -5.40 -0.32
N LEU A 184 0.08 -5.25 -0.49
CA LEU A 184 -0.63 -5.56 -1.72
C LEU A 184 -0.37 -4.54 -2.84
N GLU A 185 -0.09 -3.27 -2.50
CA GLU A 185 0.17 -2.19 -3.45
C GLU A 185 1.39 -2.45 -4.34
N ARG A 186 2.30 -3.34 -3.91
CA ARG A 186 3.49 -3.73 -4.68
C ARG A 186 3.17 -4.62 -5.88
N TYR A 187 2.07 -5.36 -5.84
CA TYR A 187 1.72 -6.38 -6.83
C TYR A 187 0.50 -6.00 -7.66
N THR A 188 -0.36 -5.12 -7.15
CA THR A 188 -1.55 -4.70 -7.86
C THR A 188 -1.82 -3.21 -7.68
N ARG A 189 -2.25 -2.57 -8.77
CA ARG A 189 -2.69 -1.18 -8.82
C ARG A 189 -4.05 -1.12 -9.48
N PHE A 190 -4.93 -0.27 -8.97
CA PHE A 190 -6.19 0.09 -9.62
C PHE A 190 -6.11 1.53 -10.08
N ILE A 191 -6.31 1.76 -11.38
CA ILE A 191 -6.32 3.09 -12.00
C ILE A 191 -7.74 3.33 -12.49
N LEU A 192 -8.46 4.22 -11.82
CA LEU A 192 -9.82 4.61 -12.20
C LEU A 192 -9.77 5.71 -13.27
N VAL A 193 -10.23 5.39 -14.48
CA VAL A 193 -10.49 6.39 -15.54
C VAL A 193 -11.98 6.74 -15.51
N PRO A 194 -12.37 7.94 -15.05
CA PRO A 194 -13.78 8.33 -14.96
C PRO A 194 -14.36 8.59 -16.35
N ALA A 195 -15.67 8.33 -16.52
CA ALA A 195 -16.35 8.67 -17.77
C ALA A 195 -16.54 10.19 -17.99
N VAL A 196 -16.42 10.99 -16.93
CA VAL A 196 -16.61 12.45 -16.94
C VAL A 196 -15.39 13.08 -16.29
N ARG A 197 -14.27 13.02 -16.98
CA ARG A 197 -13.04 13.75 -16.66
C ARG A 197 -12.47 14.28 -17.97
N ASP A 198 -11.78 15.42 -17.89
CA ASP A 198 -11.14 15.98 -19.07
C ASP A 198 -10.01 15.03 -19.50
N ALA A 199 -10.02 14.60 -20.77
CA ALA A 199 -8.96 13.74 -21.29
C ALA A 199 -7.59 14.40 -21.19
N SER A 200 -7.54 15.74 -21.19
CA SER A 200 -6.31 16.48 -20.93
C SER A 200 -5.80 16.32 -19.49
N ASP A 201 -6.69 16.24 -18.49
CA ASP A 201 -6.32 15.96 -17.10
C ASP A 201 -5.78 14.53 -16.96
N ASP A 202 -6.37 13.58 -17.69
CA ASP A 202 -5.95 12.18 -17.65
C ASP A 202 -4.60 11.94 -18.34
N ALA A 203 -4.36 12.67 -19.44
CA ALA A 203 -3.10 12.66 -20.19
C ALA A 203 -2.04 13.63 -19.63
N SER A 204 -2.38 14.44 -18.64
CA SER A 204 -1.41 15.30 -17.95
C SER A 204 -0.45 14.44 -17.13
N GLU A 205 0.80 14.86 -16.99
CA GLU A 205 1.75 14.18 -16.11
C GLU A 205 1.82 14.87 -14.75
N THR A 206 0.67 14.91 -14.10
CA THR A 206 0.52 15.42 -12.74
C THR A 206 0.33 14.27 -11.76
N LYS A 207 0.71 14.48 -10.50
CA LYS A 207 0.62 13.45 -9.47
C LYS A 207 -0.83 12.96 -9.33
N GLY A 208 -1.07 11.68 -9.63
CA GLY A 208 -2.39 11.06 -9.53
C GLY A 208 -3.21 11.10 -10.83
N SER A 209 -2.64 11.52 -11.96
CA SER A 209 -3.25 11.26 -13.27
C SER A 209 -3.07 9.78 -13.65
N PRO A 210 -4.04 9.19 -14.37
CA PRO A 210 -3.91 7.82 -14.90
C PRO A 210 -2.62 7.61 -15.70
N LEU A 211 -2.25 8.56 -16.57
CA LEU A 211 -1.02 8.47 -17.34
C LEU A 211 0.23 8.47 -16.45
N SER A 212 0.33 9.38 -15.48
CA SER A 212 1.48 9.43 -14.58
C SER A 212 1.65 8.10 -13.83
N GLU A 213 0.54 7.50 -13.38
CA GLU A 213 0.58 6.21 -12.71
C GLU A 213 1.04 5.08 -13.66
N MET A 214 0.59 5.08 -14.92
CA MET A 214 1.05 4.12 -15.92
C MET A 214 2.54 4.30 -16.25
N MET A 215 3.01 5.54 -16.39
CA MET A 215 4.42 5.86 -16.64
C MET A 215 5.31 5.43 -15.48
N ASP A 216 4.86 5.66 -14.24
CA ASP A 216 5.55 5.22 -13.04
C ASP A 216 5.68 3.68 -13.01
N LEU A 217 4.59 2.97 -13.33
CA LEU A 217 4.54 1.50 -13.30
C LEU A 217 5.34 0.84 -14.42
N VAL A 218 5.26 1.35 -15.65
CA VAL A 218 5.80 0.67 -16.84
C VAL A 218 7.21 1.15 -17.18
N VAL A 219 7.45 2.46 -17.10
CA VAL A 219 8.68 3.06 -17.64
C VAL A 219 9.67 3.36 -16.52
N ARG A 220 9.25 4.12 -15.51
CA ARG A 220 10.17 4.59 -14.46
C ARG A 220 10.62 3.47 -13.54
N SER A 221 9.75 2.52 -13.22
CA SER A 221 10.11 1.32 -12.46
C SER A 221 11.26 0.54 -13.12
N ILE A 222 11.27 0.43 -14.45
CA ILE A 222 12.32 -0.23 -15.23
C ILE A 222 13.57 0.66 -15.30
N LEU A 223 13.40 1.95 -15.58
CA LEU A 223 14.53 2.88 -15.70
C LEU A 223 15.37 2.94 -14.42
N ILE A 224 14.73 3.02 -13.25
CA ILE A 224 15.41 3.09 -11.94
C ILE A 224 16.18 1.79 -11.63
N GLN A 225 15.77 0.66 -12.21
CA GLN A 225 16.45 -0.62 -12.03
C GLN A 225 17.60 -0.86 -13.00
N LYS A 226 17.80 0.00 -14.02
CA LYS A 226 18.92 -0.14 -14.94
C LYS A 226 20.23 0.14 -14.23
N GLN A 227 21.21 -0.76 -14.40
CA GLN A 227 22.54 -0.63 -13.78
C GLN A 227 23.19 0.72 -14.11
N GLU A 228 23.07 1.19 -15.35
CA GLU A 228 23.61 2.50 -15.77
C GLU A 228 23.05 3.67 -14.94
N PHE A 229 21.77 3.62 -14.55
CA PHE A 229 21.16 4.65 -13.71
C PHE A 229 21.66 4.56 -12.26
N VAL A 230 21.80 3.33 -11.74
CA VAL A 230 22.35 3.08 -10.40
C VAL A 230 23.78 3.58 -10.31
N ASP A 231 24.63 3.22 -11.26
CA ASP A 231 26.04 3.65 -11.34
C ASP A 231 26.15 5.17 -11.43
N PHE A 232 25.28 5.80 -12.24
CA PHE A 232 25.22 7.25 -12.36
C PHE A 232 24.82 7.94 -11.05
N GLN A 233 23.84 7.39 -10.34
CA GLN A 233 23.40 7.91 -9.05
C GLN A 233 24.52 7.80 -7.99
N GLU A 234 25.27 6.70 -7.99
CA GLU A 234 26.43 6.51 -7.11
C GLU A 234 27.55 7.52 -7.40
N ASP A 235 27.86 7.77 -8.68
CA ASP A 235 28.90 8.74 -9.08
C ASP A 235 28.51 10.17 -8.67
N ILE A 236 27.25 10.58 -8.90
CA ILE A 236 26.76 11.89 -8.43
C ILE A 236 26.87 11.99 -6.92
N GLN A 237 26.45 10.96 -6.18
CA GLN A 237 26.50 10.99 -4.73
C GLN A 237 27.94 11.10 -4.21
N LYS A 238 28.89 10.41 -4.86
CA LYS A 238 30.31 10.50 -4.53
C LYS A 238 30.85 11.91 -4.78
N LYS A 239 30.56 12.50 -5.94
CA LYS A 239 30.95 13.88 -6.27
C LYS A 239 30.32 14.89 -5.33
N TYR A 240 29.04 14.72 -5.01
CA TYR A 240 28.34 15.58 -4.07
C TYR A 240 29.00 15.58 -2.68
N LYS A 241 29.35 14.41 -2.15
CA LYS A 241 30.09 14.29 -0.88
C LYS A 241 31.46 14.96 -0.93
N GLN A 242 32.15 14.90 -2.08
CA GLN A 242 33.46 15.54 -2.24
C GLN A 242 33.38 17.07 -2.29
N VAL A 243 32.32 17.61 -2.91
CA VAL A 243 32.09 19.06 -3.01
C VAL A 243 31.55 19.64 -1.70
N MET A 244 30.64 18.93 -1.04
CA MET A 244 30.03 19.36 0.22
C MET A 244 30.82 18.91 1.45
N ASP A 245 32.12 18.61 1.28
CA ASP A 245 33.01 18.22 2.36
C ASP A 245 33.24 19.42 3.30
N PRO A 246 32.82 19.35 4.58
CA PRO A 246 32.92 20.48 5.51
C PRO A 246 34.37 20.95 5.72
N GLU A 247 35.35 20.07 5.50
CA GLU A 247 36.76 20.44 5.62
C GLU A 247 37.26 21.35 4.49
N LYS A 248 36.48 21.46 3.41
CA LYS A 248 36.79 22.26 2.22
C LYS A 248 35.92 23.50 2.08
N ILE A 249 35.05 23.78 3.06
CA ILE A 249 34.13 24.92 3.05
C ILE A 249 34.64 25.95 4.07
N ASP A 250 35.42 26.90 3.58
CA ASP A 250 36.05 27.93 4.41
C ASP A 250 35.01 28.89 5.02
N GLU A 251 33.87 29.11 4.35
CA GLU A 251 32.78 29.96 4.82
C GLU A 251 32.15 29.44 6.12
N LEU A 252 32.08 28.11 6.28
CA LEU A 252 31.52 27.48 7.48
C LEU A 252 32.46 27.66 8.68
N ARG A 253 33.77 27.48 8.44
CA ARG A 253 34.80 27.70 9.46
C ARG A 253 34.87 29.16 9.89
N PHE A 254 34.73 30.07 8.92
CA PHE A 254 34.66 31.50 9.20
C PHE A 254 33.48 31.85 10.10
N LEU A 255 32.28 31.35 9.76
CA LEU A 255 31.08 31.59 10.56
C LEU A 255 31.15 30.95 11.96
N GLU A 256 31.69 29.73 12.07
CA GLU A 256 31.91 29.06 13.36
C GLU A 256 32.81 29.91 14.28
N LYS A 257 33.86 30.47 13.70
CA LYS A 257 34.79 31.36 14.42
C LYS A 257 34.12 32.65 14.86
N GLU A 258 33.44 33.36 13.96
CA GLU A 258 32.74 34.61 14.31
C GLU A 258 31.71 34.40 15.43
N LEU A 259 30.91 33.33 15.33
CA LEU A 259 29.92 33.00 16.36
C LEU A 259 30.57 32.66 17.70
N SER A 260 31.70 31.94 17.68
CA SER A 260 32.47 31.62 18.88
C SER A 260 33.08 32.86 19.53
N ASP A 261 33.66 33.75 18.73
CA ASP A 261 34.26 35.01 19.19
C ASP A 261 33.20 35.91 19.84
N ILE A 262 32.00 36.03 19.23
CA ILE A 262 30.88 36.79 19.80
C ILE A 262 30.38 36.15 21.10
N LEU A 263 30.21 34.83 21.14
CA LEU A 263 29.69 34.14 22.32
C LEU A 263 30.64 34.28 23.53
N ALA A 264 31.94 34.21 23.28
CA ALA A 264 32.99 34.37 24.29
C ALA A 264 32.99 35.75 24.97
N ILE A 265 32.45 36.80 24.31
CA ILE A 265 32.28 38.14 24.92
C ILE A 265 31.31 38.09 26.11
N TYR A 266 30.26 37.26 26.00
CA TYR A 266 29.19 37.19 27.01
C TYR A 266 29.41 36.06 28.02
N ILE A 267 29.95 34.93 27.58
CA ILE A 267 30.15 33.74 28.42
C ILE A 267 31.57 33.20 28.18
N PRO A 268 32.51 33.43 29.13
CA PRO A 268 33.85 32.86 29.06
C PRO A 268 33.80 31.32 28.94
N ASP A 269 34.79 30.73 28.27
CA ASP A 269 34.94 29.28 28.08
C ASP A 269 33.82 28.60 27.28
N THR A 270 33.13 29.34 26.41
CA THR A 270 32.12 28.78 25.49
C THR A 270 32.48 29.01 24.03
N SER A 271 32.15 28.05 23.17
CA SER A 271 32.36 28.12 21.72
C SER A 271 31.20 27.45 20.98
N VAL A 272 31.03 27.86 19.71
CA VAL A 272 30.05 27.27 18.80
C VAL A 272 30.77 26.26 17.93
N LYS A 273 30.17 25.09 17.73
CA LYS A 273 30.63 24.08 16.78
C LYS A 273 29.55 23.84 15.73
N LEU A 274 29.87 24.12 14.48
CA LEU A 274 29.02 23.88 13.33
C LEU A 274 29.42 22.56 12.66
N SER A 275 28.43 21.78 12.26
CA SER A 275 28.67 20.57 11.47
C SER A 275 27.56 20.41 10.44
N TRP A 276 27.94 20.03 9.22
CA TRP A 276 26.95 19.69 8.20
C TRP A 276 26.37 18.31 8.48
N ILE A 277 25.05 18.23 8.41
CA ILE A 277 24.34 16.97 8.37
C ILE A 277 23.99 16.72 6.91
N LEU A 278 24.80 15.92 6.22
CA LEU A 278 24.49 15.49 4.85
C LEU A 278 23.22 14.61 4.89
N ARG A 279 22.09 15.17 4.47
CA ARG A 279 20.82 14.45 4.43
C ARG A 279 20.71 13.61 3.15
N GLY A 280 20.71 12.30 3.32
CA GLY A 280 20.19 11.35 2.33
C GLY A 280 21.04 11.11 1.08
N THR A 281 20.51 10.26 0.21
CA THR A 281 20.98 10.03 -1.16
C THR A 281 20.49 11.17 -2.05
N PHE A 282 21.33 11.60 -3.00
CA PHE A 282 20.89 12.54 -4.02
C PHE A 282 19.84 11.84 -4.89
N ASN A 283 18.63 12.41 -4.98
CA ASN A 283 17.55 11.84 -5.76
C ASN A 283 17.47 12.55 -7.12
N ILE A 284 17.72 11.81 -8.18
CA ILE A 284 17.63 12.32 -9.55
C ILE A 284 16.15 12.20 -9.95
N PRO A 285 15.45 13.32 -10.20
CA PRO A 285 14.05 13.24 -10.61
C PRO A 285 13.96 12.54 -11.97
N PRO A 286 13.09 11.54 -12.14
CA PRO A 286 12.88 10.91 -13.44
C PRO A 286 12.30 11.92 -14.45
N PRO A 287 12.52 11.72 -15.75
CA PRO A 287 11.99 12.62 -16.77
C PRO A 287 10.47 12.60 -16.80
N LEU A 288 9.90 13.74 -17.19
CA LEU A 288 8.49 13.92 -17.45
C LEU A 288 8.18 13.55 -18.92
N ALA A 289 7.19 12.67 -19.14
CA ALA A 289 6.51 12.47 -20.42
C ALA A 289 5.61 13.65 -20.81
N ASN A 290 5.91 14.24 -21.96
CA ASN A 290 5.00 15.15 -22.65
C ASN A 290 4.11 14.36 -23.62
N VAL A 291 2.79 14.41 -23.43
CA VAL A 291 1.85 13.69 -24.31
C VAL A 291 1.31 14.61 -25.40
N GLN A 292 1.54 14.19 -26.63
CA GLN A 292 1.00 14.81 -27.83
C GLN A 292 0.37 13.70 -28.68
N LEU A 293 -0.74 14.03 -29.32
CA LEU A 293 -1.37 13.17 -30.31
C LEU A 293 -0.89 13.58 -31.70
N ILE A 294 -0.78 12.61 -32.59
CA ILE A 294 -0.47 12.85 -34.00
C ILE A 294 -1.76 12.63 -34.79
N GLU A 295 -2.26 13.67 -35.43
CA GLU A 295 -3.41 13.65 -36.31
C GLU A 295 -2.97 14.19 -37.68
N ASP A 296 -3.10 13.38 -38.73
CA ASP A 296 -2.64 13.71 -40.08
C ASP A 296 -1.18 14.24 -40.14
N GLU A 297 -0.27 13.58 -39.40
CA GLU A 297 1.16 13.95 -39.26
C GLU A 297 1.44 15.22 -38.45
N TYR A 298 0.41 15.89 -37.92
CA TYR A 298 0.56 17.07 -37.07
C TYR A 298 0.48 16.72 -35.58
N LEU A 299 1.41 17.25 -34.80
CA LEU A 299 1.39 17.15 -33.34
C LEU A 299 0.36 18.12 -32.76
N SER A 300 -0.54 17.61 -31.93
CA SER A 300 -1.54 18.38 -31.19
C SER A 300 -1.59 17.96 -29.73
N SER A 301 -1.96 18.88 -28.84
CA SER A 301 -2.22 18.54 -27.44
C SER A 301 -3.56 17.81 -27.31
N VAL A 302 -3.69 16.91 -26.34
CA VAL A 302 -4.94 16.15 -26.12
C VAL A 302 -6.16 17.07 -25.97
N GLU A 303 -6.01 18.17 -25.23
CA GLU A 303 -7.04 19.20 -25.04
C GLU A 303 -7.58 19.79 -26.36
N ARG A 304 -6.73 19.87 -27.39
CA ARG A 304 -7.05 20.51 -28.67
C ARG A 304 -7.48 19.54 -29.76
N THR A 305 -7.62 18.26 -29.43
CA THR A 305 -8.12 17.25 -30.37
C THR A 305 -9.62 17.04 -30.23
N GLY A 306 -10.26 16.49 -31.27
CA GLY A 306 -11.68 16.20 -31.22
C GLY A 306 -12.03 15.18 -30.13
N HIS A 307 -13.21 15.32 -29.52
CA HIS A 307 -13.69 14.43 -28.44
C HIS A 307 -13.70 12.93 -28.80
N GLY A 308 -13.76 12.58 -30.09
CA GLY A 308 -13.65 11.20 -30.53
C GLY A 308 -12.25 10.62 -30.31
N LEU A 309 -11.21 11.42 -30.53
CA LEU A 309 -9.81 11.03 -30.34
C LEU A 309 -9.38 11.11 -28.86
N GLN A 310 -10.06 11.94 -28.08
CA GLN A 310 -9.87 12.06 -26.63
C GLN A 310 -10.38 10.85 -25.84
N ARG A 311 -11.31 10.05 -26.40
CA ARG A 311 -11.92 8.88 -25.75
C ARG A 311 -11.13 7.61 -26.04
#